data_AF-A0A427XGR9-F1
#
_entry.id   AF-A0A427XGR9-F1
#
_cell.length_a   1.000
_cell.length_b   1.000
_cell.length_c   1.000
_cell.angle_alpha   90.00
_cell.angle_beta   90.00
_cell.angle_gamma   90.00
#
_symmetry.space_group_name_H-M   'P 1'
#
loop_
_entity.id
_entity.type
_entity.pdbx_description
1 polymer ?
#
loop_
_entity_poly.entity_id
_entity_poly.type
_entity_poly.pdbx_seq_one_letter_code
_entity_poly.pdbx_strand_id
1 'polypeptide(L)'
;MPHVIEWDGDEPFIRVNDEFRLTPYRDPEDTEGMCEISNFPDVGKWSYMRPYPYTVPDARIWFDLTVPSQKAAVALLKANKEEAADVGEVSPASTPTPPLSVIPFIVLRDKTGKYLGDASLTFEDDVWVIAYALNPSLWGKGVGTQMVKTLIEWGEESNGVKEVHAAVVSMDHLGTLWGDNGPVVGNLLYHADRTSGIGDVLHINKHGVQSHALD
;
A
#
# COMPACT_ATOMS: atom_id res chain seq x y z
N MET A 1 12.75 -0.42 14.38
CA MET A 1 11.86 -0.60 15.56
C MET A 1 10.57 -1.14 14.98
N PRO A 2 9.92 -2.11 15.64
CA PRO A 2 8.71 -2.70 15.10
C PRO A 2 7.65 -1.62 14.85
N HIS A 3 6.98 -1.70 13.71
CA HIS A 3 5.87 -0.83 13.36
C HIS A 3 4.72 -1.10 14.33
N VAL A 4 4.49 -0.15 15.23
CA VAL A 4 3.43 -0.25 16.24
C VAL A 4 2.10 0.07 15.57
N ILE A 5 1.15 -0.87 15.67
CA ILE A 5 -0.24 -0.60 15.29
C ILE A 5 -0.85 0.30 16.35
N GLU A 6 -1.22 1.50 15.93
CA GLU A 6 -1.92 2.47 16.74
C GLU A 6 -3.42 2.47 16.43
N TRP A 7 -4.22 3.09 17.30
CA TRP A 7 -5.68 3.05 17.22
C TRP A 7 -6.28 4.42 17.44
N ASP A 8 -7.20 4.81 16.57
CA ASP A 8 -8.03 6.01 16.65
C ASP A 8 -9.49 5.57 16.87
N GLY A 9 -9.88 5.42 18.13
CA GLY A 9 -11.09 4.69 18.50
C GLY A 9 -11.01 3.22 18.09
N ASP A 10 -11.89 2.82 17.16
CA ASP A 10 -11.96 1.46 16.60
C ASP A 10 -11.15 1.27 15.31
N GLU A 11 -10.55 2.34 14.78
CA GLU A 11 -9.80 2.27 13.52
C GLU A 11 -8.30 2.06 13.79
N PRO A 12 -7.68 0.98 13.29
CA PRO A 12 -6.24 0.81 13.39
C PRO A 12 -5.51 1.64 12.33
N PHE A 13 -4.30 2.08 12.66
CA PHE A 13 -3.41 2.73 11.71
C PHE A 13 -1.95 2.44 12.01
N ILE A 14 -1.11 2.63 10.99
CA ILE A 14 0.36 2.68 11.14
C ILE A 14 0.85 4.05 10.70
N ARG A 15 1.77 4.65 11.46
CA ARG A 15 2.35 5.96 11.10
C ARG A 15 3.36 5.78 9.99
N VAL A 16 3.25 6.62 8.97
CA VAL A 16 4.28 6.77 7.94
C VAL A 16 5.33 7.78 8.41
N ASN A 17 4.88 8.89 8.99
CA ASN A 17 5.70 9.89 9.67
C ASN A 17 4.81 10.76 10.58
N ASP A 18 5.32 11.90 11.04
CA ASP A 18 4.58 12.82 11.92
C ASP A 18 3.34 13.45 11.27
N GLU A 19 3.25 13.45 9.93
CA GLU A 19 2.19 14.08 9.15
C GLU A 19 1.20 13.08 8.56
N PHE A 20 1.65 11.87 8.25
CA PHE A 20 0.87 10.88 7.50
C PHE A 20 0.76 9.54 8.22
N ARG A 21 -0.39 8.89 8.00
CA ARG A 21 -0.68 7.53 8.47
C ARG A 21 -1.35 6.69 7.39
N LEU A 22 -1.20 5.38 7.46
CA LEU A 22 -1.93 4.41 6.66
C LEU A 22 -3.10 3.83 7.47
N THR A 23 -4.31 3.83 6.89
CA THR A 23 -5.54 3.32 7.51
C THR A 23 -6.26 2.34 6.58
N PRO A 24 -7.28 1.61 7.05
CA PRO A 24 -8.26 0.98 6.16
C PRO A 24 -8.99 1.99 5.27
N TYR A 25 -9.62 1.48 4.21
CA TYR A 25 -10.61 2.27 3.48
C TYR A 25 -11.84 2.54 4.35
N ARG A 26 -12.42 3.72 4.17
CA ARG A 26 -13.67 4.17 4.74
C ARG A 26 -14.72 4.25 3.63
N ASP A 27 -15.76 3.46 3.77
CA ASP A 27 -16.86 3.36 2.81
C ASP A 27 -18.12 3.99 3.43
N PRO A 28 -18.69 5.07 2.85
CA PRO A 28 -18.43 5.62 1.51
C PRO A 28 -17.40 6.78 1.42
N GLU A 29 -16.81 7.20 2.52
CA GLU A 29 -16.06 8.46 2.64
C GLU A 29 -14.87 8.61 1.68
N ASP A 30 -14.19 7.51 1.34
CA ASP A 30 -13.01 7.55 0.47
C ASP A 30 -13.35 7.50 -1.03
N THR A 31 -14.61 7.28 -1.39
CA THR A 31 -15.02 7.08 -2.79
C THR A 31 -14.67 8.30 -3.65
N GLU A 32 -14.94 9.51 -3.16
CA GLU A 32 -14.63 10.76 -3.87
C GLU A 32 -13.12 10.97 -3.99
N GLY A 33 -12.35 10.70 -2.93
CA GLY A 33 -10.90 10.82 -2.94
C GLY A 33 -10.22 9.86 -3.92
N MET A 34 -10.70 8.61 -4.00
CA MET A 34 -10.22 7.64 -4.99
C MET A 34 -10.54 8.10 -6.41
N CYS A 35 -11.75 8.63 -6.64
CA CYS A 35 -12.15 9.18 -7.94
C CYS A 35 -11.29 10.38 -8.33
N GLU A 36 -11.06 11.33 -7.42
CA GLU A 36 -10.22 12.50 -7.65
C GLU A 36 -8.81 12.06 -8.06
N ILE A 37 -8.18 11.17 -7.28
CA ILE A 37 -6.82 10.73 -7.55
C ILE A 37 -6.72 9.98 -8.88
N SER A 38 -7.65 9.06 -9.15
CA SER A 38 -7.65 8.25 -10.37
C SER A 38 -7.86 9.08 -11.63
N ASN A 39 -8.47 10.26 -11.52
CA ASN A 39 -8.73 11.14 -12.65
C ASN A 39 -7.64 12.18 -12.91
N PHE A 40 -6.62 12.32 -12.06
CA PHE A 40 -5.45 13.11 -12.43
C PHE A 40 -4.83 12.47 -13.69
N PRO A 41 -4.63 13.21 -14.81
CA PRO A 41 -4.13 12.62 -16.04
C PRO A 41 -2.80 11.88 -15.85
N ASP A 42 -1.91 12.44 -15.03
CA ASP A 42 -0.62 11.83 -14.71
C ASP A 42 -0.69 10.65 -13.74
N VAL A 43 -1.85 10.42 -13.10
CA VAL A 43 -2.11 9.22 -12.31
C VAL A 43 -2.83 8.16 -13.12
N GLY A 44 -3.96 8.54 -13.72
CA GLY A 44 -4.84 7.65 -14.47
C GLY A 44 -4.15 6.98 -15.65
N LYS A 45 -3.23 7.66 -16.34
CA LYS A 45 -2.48 7.07 -17.47
C LYS A 45 -1.63 5.84 -17.10
N TRP A 46 -1.30 5.69 -15.82
CA TRP A 46 -0.54 4.54 -15.29
C TRP A 46 -1.42 3.51 -14.57
N SER A 47 -2.72 3.76 -14.45
CA SER A 47 -3.63 2.88 -13.73
C SER A 47 -4.11 1.75 -14.64
N TYR A 48 -3.52 0.57 -14.48
CA TYR A 48 -3.88 -0.62 -15.26
C TYR A 48 -5.37 -0.98 -15.07
N MET A 49 -6.06 -1.21 -16.20
CA MET A 49 -7.49 -1.56 -16.28
C MET A 49 -8.48 -0.57 -15.65
N ARG A 50 -8.05 0.59 -15.15
CA ARG A 50 -9.00 1.59 -14.65
C ARG A 50 -9.63 2.35 -15.84
N PRO A 51 -10.97 2.47 -15.90
CA PRO A 51 -11.61 3.31 -16.90
C PRO A 51 -11.18 4.77 -16.72
N TYR A 52 -11.12 5.51 -17.83
CA TYR A 52 -10.84 6.95 -17.83
C TYR A 52 -11.94 7.68 -18.64
N PRO A 53 -12.72 8.58 -18.03
CA PRO A 53 -12.67 8.98 -16.62
C PRO A 53 -13.11 7.87 -15.66
N TYR A 54 -12.57 7.89 -14.45
CA TYR A 54 -12.86 6.95 -13.38
C TYR A 54 -14.03 7.46 -12.53
N THR A 55 -15.11 6.71 -12.41
CA THR A 55 -16.37 7.19 -11.82
C THR A 55 -16.64 6.58 -10.44
N VAL A 56 -17.59 7.18 -9.70
CA VAL A 56 -18.07 6.64 -8.41
C VAL A 56 -18.56 5.18 -8.53
N PRO A 57 -19.35 4.79 -9.55
CA PRO A 57 -19.65 3.37 -9.80
C PRO A 57 -18.41 2.47 -9.94
N ASP A 58 -17.36 2.94 -10.62
CA ASP A 58 -16.13 2.16 -10.79
C ASP A 58 -15.38 1.98 -9.46
N ALA A 59 -15.34 3.03 -8.63
CA ALA A 59 -14.82 2.95 -7.26
C ALA A 59 -15.63 1.98 -6.41
N ARG A 60 -16.96 1.99 -6.53
CA ARG A 60 -17.83 1.10 -5.75
C ARG A 60 -17.51 -0.37 -5.99
N ILE A 61 -17.24 -0.76 -7.23
CA ILE A 61 -16.84 -2.15 -7.57
C ILE A 61 -15.60 -2.55 -6.76
N TRP A 62 -14.59 -1.68 -6.67
CA TRP A 62 -13.39 -1.96 -5.88
C TRP A 62 -13.66 -2.02 -4.38
N PHE A 63 -14.50 -1.12 -3.86
CA PHE A 63 -14.85 -1.09 -2.44
C PHE A 63 -15.64 -2.35 -2.03
N ASP A 64 -16.59 -2.79 -2.85
CA ASP A 64 -17.37 -4.00 -2.60
C ASP A 64 -16.50 -5.26 -2.57
N LEU A 65 -15.42 -5.29 -3.36
CA LEU A 65 -14.44 -6.39 -3.36
C LEU A 65 -13.49 -6.35 -2.15
N THR A 66 -13.01 -5.16 -1.78
CA THR A 66 -11.87 -5.03 -0.86
C THR A 66 -12.29 -4.78 0.59
N VAL A 67 -13.30 -3.93 0.84
CA VAL A 67 -13.69 -3.49 2.19
C VAL A 67 -14.14 -4.65 3.09
N PRO A 68 -14.93 -5.65 2.63
CA PRO A 68 -15.32 -6.76 3.50
C PRO A 68 -14.12 -7.54 4.07
N SER A 69 -13.12 -7.79 3.23
CA SER A 69 -11.91 -8.52 3.62
C SER A 69 -11.04 -7.71 4.58
N GLN A 70 -10.94 -6.39 4.38
CA GLN A 70 -10.28 -5.48 5.31
C GLN A 70 -10.98 -5.43 6.66
N LYS A 71 -12.32 -5.34 6.68
CA LYS A 71 -13.10 -5.35 7.94
C LYS A 71 -12.84 -6.63 8.74
N ALA A 72 -12.72 -7.78 8.08
CA ALA A 72 -12.34 -9.03 8.74
C ALA A 72 -10.91 -8.96 9.32
N ALA A 73 -9.95 -8.44 8.57
CA ALA A 73 -8.57 -8.25 9.06
C ALA A 73 -8.50 -7.29 10.26
N VAL A 74 -9.24 -6.17 10.22
CA VAL A 74 -9.34 -5.23 11.34
C VAL A 74 -9.97 -5.87 12.58
N ALA A 75 -11.00 -6.70 12.40
CA ALA A 75 -11.61 -7.43 13.52
C ALA A 75 -10.62 -8.39 14.19
N LEU A 76 -9.78 -9.09 13.41
CA LEU A 76 -8.70 -9.93 13.94
C LEU A 76 -7.66 -9.12 14.73
N LEU A 77 -7.23 -7.97 14.19
CA LEU A 77 -6.31 -7.06 14.89
C LEU A 77 -6.89 -6.59 16.23
N LYS A 78 -8.20 -6.30 16.25
CA LYS A 78 -8.89 -5.87 17.47
C LYS A 78 -8.97 -6.98 18.51
N ALA A 79 -9.33 -8.19 18.10
CA ALA A 79 -9.35 -9.35 18.99
C ALA A 79 -7.98 -9.62 19.62
N ASN A 80 -6.90 -9.58 18.81
CA ASN A 80 -5.54 -9.77 19.32
C ASN A 80 -5.12 -8.69 20.32
N LYS A 81 -5.56 -7.44 20.11
CA LYS A 81 -5.31 -6.33 21.04
C LYS A 81 -6.03 -6.55 22.38
N GLU A 82 -7.29 -6.97 22.34
CA GLU A 82 -8.11 -7.22 23.54
C GLU A 82 -7.57 -8.41 24.34
N GLU A 83 -7.19 -9.49 23.66
CA GLU A 83 -6.51 -10.64 24.27
C GLU A 83 -5.21 -10.21 24.96
N ALA A 84 -4.36 -9.45 24.26
CA ALA A 84 -3.09 -8.95 24.82
C ALA A 84 -3.27 -8.06 26.06
N ALA A 85 -4.40 -7.33 26.17
CA ALA A 85 -4.71 -6.52 27.33
C ALA A 85 -5.14 -7.36 28.56
N ASP A 86 -5.79 -8.51 28.34
CA ASP A 86 -6.30 -9.39 29.40
C ASP A 86 -5.20 -10.24 30.05
N VAL A 87 -4.13 -10.60 29.32
CA VAL A 87 -3.05 -11.45 29.86
C VAL A 87 -2.16 -10.74 30.88
N GLY A 88 -2.26 -9.41 31.04
CA GLY A 88 -1.51 -8.64 32.04
C GLY A 88 0.02 -8.68 31.83
N GLU A 89 0.59 -7.64 31.22
CA GLU A 89 2.04 -7.41 31.09
C GLU A 89 2.92 -8.65 30.78
N VAL A 90 2.41 -9.59 30.00
CA VAL A 90 3.27 -10.61 29.38
C VAL A 90 3.89 -9.96 28.16
N SER A 91 5.21 -9.86 28.17
CA SER A 91 6.03 -9.23 27.14
C SER A 91 5.50 -9.50 25.71
N PRO A 92 5.28 -8.47 24.86
CA PRO A 92 4.58 -8.57 23.57
C PRO A 92 5.30 -9.40 22.49
N ALA A 93 6.37 -10.11 22.84
CA ALA A 93 7.23 -10.85 21.92
C ALA A 93 6.82 -12.31 21.65
N SER A 94 5.75 -12.84 22.28
CA SER A 94 5.60 -14.31 22.39
C SER A 94 4.37 -14.95 21.76
N THR A 95 3.35 -14.19 21.36
CA THR A 95 2.19 -14.78 20.67
C THR A 95 2.28 -14.45 19.19
N PRO A 96 2.70 -15.40 18.33
CA PRO A 96 2.69 -15.17 16.89
C PRO A 96 1.25 -14.90 16.47
N THR A 97 0.98 -13.65 16.08
CA THR A 97 -0.26 -13.31 15.40
C THR A 97 -0.28 -14.12 14.11
N PRO A 98 -1.34 -14.91 13.83
CA PRO A 98 -1.43 -15.59 12.54
C PRO A 98 -1.32 -14.54 11.42
N PRO A 99 -0.55 -14.82 10.35
CA PRO A 99 -0.35 -13.86 9.28
C PRO A 99 -1.71 -13.46 8.70
N LEU A 100 -1.94 -12.16 8.56
CA LEU A 100 -3.18 -11.67 7.98
C LEU A 100 -3.19 -11.97 6.48
N SER A 101 -4.24 -12.63 5.99
CA SER A 101 -4.42 -12.85 4.54
C SER A 101 -4.66 -11.54 3.78
N VAL A 102 -5.01 -10.46 4.48
CA VAL A 102 -5.26 -9.12 3.92
C VAL A 102 -4.62 -8.08 4.82
N ILE A 103 -3.85 -7.17 4.22
CA ILE A 103 -3.22 -6.06 4.93
C ILE A 103 -4.19 -4.87 4.94
N PRO A 104 -4.69 -4.44 6.11
CA PRO A 104 -5.74 -3.43 6.18
C PRO A 104 -5.21 -1.99 6.13
N PHE A 105 -3.89 -1.77 6.01
CA PHE A 105 -3.27 -0.45 6.01
C PHE A 105 -3.06 0.04 4.57
N ILE A 106 -4.09 0.64 3.99
CA ILE A 106 -4.12 0.93 2.56
C ILE A 106 -4.10 2.43 2.26
N VAL A 107 -4.94 3.21 2.92
CA VAL A 107 -5.18 4.60 2.58
C VAL A 107 -4.19 5.51 3.29
N LEU A 108 -3.47 6.32 2.51
CA LEU A 108 -2.64 7.40 3.05
C LEU A 108 -3.53 8.59 3.45
N ARG A 109 -3.43 8.97 4.72
CA ARG A 109 -4.13 10.14 5.26
C ARG A 109 -3.18 11.12 5.92
N ASP A 110 -3.52 12.41 5.84
CA ASP A 110 -2.93 13.44 6.69
C ASP A 110 -3.60 13.51 8.08
N LYS A 111 -3.14 14.46 8.90
CA LYS A 111 -3.71 14.75 10.24
C LYS A 111 -5.18 15.16 10.22
N THR A 112 -5.70 15.64 9.09
CA THR A 112 -7.11 16.01 8.93
C THR A 112 -7.99 14.82 8.56
N GLY A 113 -7.38 13.67 8.24
CA GLY A 113 -8.06 12.47 7.77
C GLY A 113 -8.34 12.46 6.27
N LYS A 114 -7.81 13.42 5.52
CA LYS A 114 -8.00 13.52 4.06
C LYS A 114 -7.36 12.33 3.35
N TYR A 115 -8.07 11.74 2.39
CA TYR A 115 -7.54 10.73 1.47
C TYR A 115 -6.52 11.37 0.51
N LEU A 116 -5.28 10.87 0.50
CA LEU A 116 -4.18 11.43 -0.29
C LEU A 116 -3.48 10.40 -1.19
N GLY A 117 -3.94 9.17 -1.18
CA GLY A 117 -3.39 8.07 -1.96
C GLY A 117 -3.73 6.74 -1.31
N ASP A 118 -3.32 5.66 -1.97
CA ASP A 118 -3.35 4.33 -1.39
C ASP A 118 -2.12 3.52 -1.79
N ALA A 119 -1.81 2.53 -0.96
CA ALA A 119 -0.84 1.49 -1.24
C ALA A 119 -1.39 0.15 -0.81
N SER A 120 -1.18 -0.89 -1.62
CA SER A 120 -1.57 -2.26 -1.29
C SER A 120 -0.35 -3.15 -1.34
N LEU A 121 -0.28 -4.08 -0.38
CA LEU A 121 0.67 -5.18 -0.36
C LEU A 121 -0.13 -6.47 -0.35
N THR A 122 -0.13 -7.19 -1.47
CA THR A 122 -0.94 -8.40 -1.71
C THR A 122 -0.04 -9.59 -1.95
N PHE A 123 -0.53 -10.81 -1.65
CA PHE A 123 0.21 -12.05 -1.92
C PHE A 123 -0.46 -12.78 -3.08
N GLU A 124 0.23 -12.87 -4.21
CA GLU A 124 -0.27 -13.37 -5.48
C GLU A 124 0.80 -14.26 -6.12
N ASP A 125 0.43 -15.44 -6.62
CA ASP A 125 1.33 -16.39 -7.30
C ASP A 125 2.65 -16.65 -6.55
N ASP A 126 2.55 -16.91 -5.23
CA ASP A 126 3.67 -17.15 -4.32
C ASP A 126 4.64 -15.96 -4.10
N VAL A 127 4.23 -14.75 -4.49
CA VAL A 127 5.04 -13.53 -4.37
C VAL A 127 4.23 -12.41 -3.74
N TRP A 128 4.87 -11.57 -2.93
CA TRP A 128 4.24 -10.33 -2.46
C TRP A 128 4.36 -9.24 -3.51
N VAL A 129 3.25 -8.59 -3.85
CA VAL A 129 3.18 -7.52 -4.83
C VAL A 129 2.81 -6.23 -4.13
N ILE A 130 3.52 -5.14 -4.46
CA ILE A 130 3.16 -3.80 -3.99
C ILE A 130 2.68 -2.93 -5.13
N ALA A 131 1.60 -2.21 -4.88
CA ALA A 131 1.04 -1.19 -5.76
C ALA A 131 0.74 0.07 -4.96
N TYR A 132 0.83 1.25 -5.60
CA TYR A 132 0.41 2.49 -4.95
C TYR A 132 0.02 3.58 -5.95
N ALA A 133 -0.86 4.48 -5.50
CA ALA A 133 -1.19 5.74 -6.16
C ALA A 133 -1.08 6.89 -5.15
N LEU A 134 -0.52 8.02 -5.56
CA LEU A 134 -0.28 9.16 -4.68
C LEU A 134 -0.79 10.45 -5.31
N ASN A 135 -1.46 11.28 -4.52
CA ASN A 135 -1.92 12.60 -4.96
C ASN A 135 -0.71 13.42 -5.49
N PRO A 136 -0.81 14.06 -6.67
CA PRO A 136 0.30 14.81 -7.26
C PRO A 136 0.90 15.91 -6.38
N SER A 137 0.13 16.47 -5.47
CA SER A 137 0.63 17.48 -4.51
C SER A 137 1.69 16.96 -3.55
N LEU A 138 1.87 15.63 -3.44
CA LEU A 138 2.87 14.98 -2.60
C LEU A 138 4.09 14.46 -3.37
N TRP A 139 4.12 14.63 -4.69
CA TRP A 139 5.24 14.16 -5.52
C TRP A 139 6.53 14.94 -5.25
N GLY A 140 7.67 14.25 -5.34
CA GLY A 140 8.99 14.82 -5.07
C GLY A 140 9.28 15.13 -3.59
N LYS A 141 8.37 14.79 -2.67
CA LYS A 141 8.52 15.02 -1.22
C LYS A 141 8.94 13.78 -0.42
N GLY A 142 9.20 12.66 -1.11
CA GLY A 142 9.56 11.39 -0.47
C GLY A 142 8.42 10.66 0.27
N VAL A 143 7.18 11.17 0.23
CA VAL A 143 6.04 10.59 0.94
C VAL A 143 5.68 9.20 0.43
N GLY A 144 5.64 9.01 -0.90
CA GLY A 144 5.36 7.69 -1.49
C GLY A 144 6.39 6.64 -1.08
N THR A 145 7.67 7.01 -1.01
CA THR A 145 8.74 6.12 -0.55
C THR A 145 8.57 5.74 0.91
N GLN A 146 8.26 6.69 1.78
CA GLN A 146 8.02 6.41 3.19
C GLN A 146 6.79 5.51 3.37
N MET A 147 5.72 5.76 2.61
CA MET A 147 4.50 4.95 2.62
C MET A 147 4.78 3.49 2.22
N VAL A 148 5.41 3.27 1.07
CA VAL A 148 5.77 1.92 0.58
C VAL A 148 6.71 1.21 1.56
N LYS A 149 7.75 1.90 2.04
CA LYS A 149 8.70 1.34 3.00
C LYS A 149 8.01 0.91 4.30
N THR A 150 7.14 1.76 4.83
CA THR A 150 6.35 1.46 6.04
C THR A 150 5.52 0.20 5.87
N LEU A 151 4.85 0.06 4.72
CA LEU A 151 4.01 -1.10 4.43
C LEU A 151 4.82 -2.40 4.29
N ILE A 152 5.97 -2.35 3.61
CA ILE A 152 6.87 -3.50 3.45
C ILE A 152 7.43 -3.92 4.82
N GLU A 153 8.01 -3.00 5.58
CA GLU A 153 8.60 -3.29 6.89
C GLU A 153 7.54 -3.87 7.84
N TRP A 154 6.33 -3.31 7.87
CA TRP A 154 5.24 -3.89 8.66
C TRP A 154 4.88 -5.31 8.20
N GLY A 155 4.87 -5.56 6.89
CA GLY A 155 4.63 -6.89 6.33
C GLY A 155 5.74 -7.89 6.64
N GLU A 156 7.01 -7.47 6.65
CA GLU A 156 8.14 -8.32 7.06
C GLU A 156 7.98 -8.77 8.51
N GLU A 157 7.63 -7.82 9.39
CA GLU A 157 7.50 -8.03 10.82
C GLU A 157 6.25 -8.84 11.20
N SER A 158 5.11 -8.54 10.58
CA SER A 158 3.79 -9.09 10.98
C SER A 158 3.40 -10.32 10.17
N ASN A 159 3.85 -10.41 8.92
CA ASN A 159 3.40 -11.41 7.95
C ASN A 159 4.53 -12.28 7.40
N GLY A 160 5.78 -12.04 7.82
CA GLY A 160 6.94 -12.79 7.35
C GLY A 160 7.22 -12.57 5.86
N VAL A 161 6.87 -11.41 5.32
CA VAL A 161 7.26 -10.99 3.97
C VAL A 161 8.79 -11.04 3.88
N LYS A 162 9.32 -11.64 2.82
CA LYS A 162 10.78 -11.75 2.59
C LYS A 162 11.23 -11.06 1.31
N GLU A 163 10.32 -10.94 0.37
CA GLU A 163 10.57 -10.45 -0.98
C GLU A 163 9.29 -9.80 -1.48
N VAL A 164 9.42 -8.61 -2.07
CA VAL A 164 8.31 -7.85 -2.64
C VAL A 164 8.66 -7.47 -4.08
N HIS A 165 7.72 -7.74 -4.98
CA HIS A 165 7.81 -7.42 -6.39
C HIS A 165 6.96 -6.21 -6.71
N ALA A 166 7.43 -5.44 -7.67
CA ALA A 166 6.71 -4.35 -8.28
C ALA A 166 7.01 -4.31 -9.78
N ALA A 167 6.01 -4.03 -10.61
CA ALA A 167 6.28 -3.57 -11.96
C ALA A 167 5.95 -2.09 -12.12
N VAL A 168 6.68 -1.52 -13.07
CA VAL A 168 6.49 -0.17 -13.55
C VAL A 168 6.23 -0.30 -15.04
N VAL A 169 5.06 0.18 -15.48
CA VAL A 169 4.79 0.33 -16.90
C VAL A 169 5.56 1.56 -17.36
N SER A 170 6.64 1.36 -18.13
CA SER A 170 7.37 2.43 -18.81
C SER A 170 6.93 2.47 -20.27
N MET A 171 6.45 3.62 -20.76
CA MET A 171 6.11 3.77 -22.18
C MET A 171 7.18 4.46 -23.04
N ASP A 172 8.25 5.10 -22.51
CA ASP A 172 9.38 5.56 -23.35
C ASP A 172 10.57 6.25 -22.62
N HIS A 173 10.58 6.42 -21.30
CA HIS A 173 11.74 7.01 -20.60
C HIS A 173 12.00 6.29 -19.28
N LEU A 174 13.22 5.76 -19.13
CA LEU A 174 13.80 5.29 -17.87
C LEU A 174 13.80 6.47 -16.87
N GLY A 175 12.68 6.64 -16.18
CA GLY A 175 12.59 7.46 -14.99
C GLY A 175 13.40 6.77 -13.91
N THR A 176 14.63 7.24 -13.71
CA THR A 176 15.53 6.80 -12.66
C THR A 176 14.81 6.92 -11.31
N LEU A 177 14.39 5.78 -10.76
CA LEU A 177 13.77 5.69 -9.44
C LEU A 177 14.74 6.10 -8.31
N TRP A 178 16.02 6.27 -8.62
CA TRP A 178 17.08 6.67 -7.70
C TRP A 178 18.13 7.52 -8.42
N GLY A 179 18.01 8.85 -8.33
CA GLY A 179 19.16 9.75 -8.55
C GLY A 179 19.93 9.97 -7.24
N ASP A 180 21.10 10.60 -7.30
CA ASP A 180 21.96 10.91 -6.13
C ASP A 180 21.27 11.73 -5.02
N ASN A 181 20.03 12.19 -5.23
CA ASN A 181 19.20 12.96 -4.31
C ASN A 181 17.95 12.21 -3.81
N GLY A 182 17.83 10.89 -4.04
CA GLY A 182 16.68 10.09 -3.64
C GLY A 182 15.58 9.97 -4.71
N PRO A 183 14.44 9.34 -4.38
CA PRO A 183 13.52 8.78 -5.37
C PRO A 183 12.68 9.80 -6.14
N VAL A 184 12.64 9.64 -7.46
CA VAL A 184 11.70 10.33 -8.37
C VAL A 184 10.53 9.41 -8.67
N VAL A 185 9.33 9.96 -8.48
CA VAL A 185 8.04 9.28 -8.35
C VAL A 185 7.51 8.82 -9.72
N GLY A 186 7.17 7.54 -9.83
CA GLY A 186 6.28 6.98 -10.85
C GLY A 186 5.28 6.04 -10.16
N ASN A 187 4.01 6.10 -10.57
CA ASN A 187 3.01 5.16 -10.07
C ASN A 187 3.44 3.73 -10.39
N LEU A 188 3.26 2.87 -9.41
CA LEU A 188 3.82 1.52 -9.38
C LEU A 188 2.63 0.56 -9.32
N LEU A 189 2.46 -0.28 -10.34
CA LEU A 189 1.41 -1.28 -10.42
C LEU A 189 1.89 -2.42 -11.35
N TYR A 190 1.91 -3.64 -10.81
CA TYR A 190 2.09 -4.87 -11.59
C TYR A 190 0.73 -5.45 -12.00
N HIS A 191 0.57 -5.65 -13.30
CA HIS A 191 0.15 -6.93 -13.87
C HIS A 191 0.76 -7.01 -15.26
N ALA A 192 2.06 -7.30 -15.35
CA ALA A 192 2.64 -7.70 -16.62
C ALA A 192 2.10 -9.10 -16.92
N ASP A 193 1.15 -9.18 -17.85
CA ASP A 193 0.94 -10.41 -18.59
C ASP A 193 2.33 -10.85 -19.11
N ARG A 194 2.83 -12.00 -18.65
CA ARG A 194 4.13 -12.58 -19.05
C ARG A 194 4.27 -12.71 -20.57
N THR A 195 3.19 -12.54 -21.32
CA THR A 195 3.18 -12.56 -22.78
C THR A 195 3.44 -11.21 -23.45
N SER A 196 3.36 -10.07 -22.74
CA SER A 196 3.44 -8.75 -23.37
C SER A 196 4.85 -8.16 -23.51
N GLY A 197 5.86 -8.70 -22.83
CA GLY A 197 7.28 -8.38 -23.05
C GLY A 197 7.70 -6.91 -22.84
N ILE A 198 6.86 -6.09 -22.19
CA ILE A 198 7.11 -4.65 -22.00
C ILE A 198 7.00 -4.33 -20.51
N GLY A 199 8.15 -4.28 -19.82
CA GLY A 199 8.24 -3.84 -18.42
C GLY A 199 9.54 -4.29 -17.74
N ASP A 200 9.99 -3.52 -16.75
CA ASP A 200 11.03 -3.94 -15.82
C ASP A 200 10.37 -4.46 -14.53
N VAL A 201 10.87 -5.57 -13.99
CA VAL A 201 10.52 -6.02 -12.65
C VAL A 201 11.51 -5.43 -11.66
N LEU A 202 10.99 -4.77 -10.64
CA LEU A 202 11.76 -4.27 -9.52
C LEU A 202 11.62 -5.24 -8.36
N HIS A 203 12.74 -5.85 -7.97
CA HIS A 203 12.88 -6.56 -6.72
C HIS A 203 13.21 -5.56 -5.62
N ILE A 204 12.33 -5.45 -4.63
CA ILE A 204 12.52 -4.56 -3.49
C ILE A 204 12.78 -5.42 -2.25
N ASN A 205 13.92 -5.21 -1.61
CA ASN A 205 14.24 -5.84 -0.33
C ASN A 205 14.93 -4.85 0.61
N LYS A 206 15.16 -5.26 1.87
CA LYS A 206 15.86 -4.44 2.88
C LYS A 206 17.27 -3.95 2.49
N HIS A 207 17.88 -4.53 1.45
CA HIS A 207 19.20 -4.18 0.94
C HIS A 207 19.15 -3.24 -0.27
N GLY A 208 17.97 -2.90 -0.78
CA GLY A 208 17.77 -1.96 -1.89
C GLY A 208 16.84 -2.48 -2.97
N VAL A 209 16.85 -1.78 -4.11
CA VAL A 209 16.08 -2.15 -5.31
C VAL A 209 17.02 -2.75 -6.34
N GLN A 210 16.66 -3.92 -6.87
CA GLN A 210 17.32 -4.53 -8.03
C GLN A 210 16.33 -4.57 -9.20
N SER A 211 16.77 -4.16 -10.38
CA SER A 211 15.95 -4.19 -11.60
C SER A 211 16.42 -5.31 -12.52
N HIS A 212 15.49 -6.08 -13.05
CA HIS A 212 15.74 -7.04 -14.12
C HIS A 212 14.73 -6.79 -15.26
N ALA A 213 15.24 -6.83 -16.49
CA ALA A 213 14.37 -6.86 -17.66
C ALA A 213 13.57 -8.17 -17.68
N LEU A 214 12.31 -8.12 -18.11
CA LEU A 214 11.53 -9.33 -18.37
C LEU A 214 12.09 -10.00 -19.65
N ASP A 215 12.53 -11.26 -19.53
CA ASP A 215 12.96 -12.12 -20.64
C ASP A 215 11.78 -12.58 -21.52
#